data_AF-A0A6S6WD03-F1
#
_entry.id   AF-A0A6S6WD03-F1
#
_cell.length_a   1.000
_cell.length_b   1.000
_cell.length_c   1.000
_cell.angle_alpha   90.00
_cell.angle_beta   90.00
_cell.angle_gamma   90.00
#
_symmetry.space_group_name_H-M   'P 1'
#
loop_
_entity.id
_entity.type
_entity.pdbx_description
1 polymer ?
#
loop_
_entity_poly.entity_id
_entity_poly.type
_entity_poly.pdbx_seq_one_letter_code
_entity_poly.pdbx_strand_id
1 'polypeptide(L)'
;MKTSSLVPLFTASAVAQSQYGENHVNVNQDSQLIEQKAFPAPNVTLYSPAFLPNASFDPGWAKGTEGATSQYNLEAYISGLESKNPSWMTYDVADFLSEEGKSFPYIYLSSAPNATASRIASRKLRVWVQGSVHGNEPAGDEATLALLGAMDKDPTWAASFLEELEILILPRYNPDGNAYFQRTLATNFDPNRDHTKLARQQTRDIKKWFSTFSPHIAIDMHEYGAATRYATNYSNAADGMYSAAKNLNIHPSIRSLSESVFAPAINASLLSKGLRGAPYITAASTSPPRLEEAGTDAKIGRNAMGLTQCITFLFETRGIGIANQEFQRRTTAGLQMILGVLETARDRAEEVKTTIEGAIAEVMESDEDIVITDFTTWENSTYPMVDRRTAEIVQLPVQFASTTPVTANLTRARPKGYVIPRAWADLAERLEVSGLQVDTLPEVFKGEVEAYNITSARLSKGYYEGVVLNTVTTETIKKVVELPKGSFYVSSKQKNAGLAFVALEPEGIDSYVSFGIVPLEMGDVYPVFRVVV
;
A
#
# COMPACT_ATOMS: atom_id res chain seq x y z
N MET A 1 -21.21 -16.47 -49.50
CA MET A 1 -22.06 -15.78 -48.51
C MET A 1 -21.83 -16.40 -47.14
N LYS A 2 -21.09 -15.70 -46.28
CA LYS A 2 -21.24 -15.70 -44.81
C LYS A 2 -20.41 -14.51 -44.34
N THR A 3 -21.10 -13.38 -44.28
CA THR A 3 -20.66 -12.10 -43.75
C THR A 3 -20.46 -12.25 -42.24
N SER A 4 -19.20 -12.33 -41.80
CA SER A 4 -18.85 -12.19 -40.39
C SER A 4 -18.75 -10.70 -40.09
N SER A 5 -19.80 -10.15 -39.50
CA SER A 5 -19.85 -8.76 -39.05
C SER A 5 -18.77 -8.51 -38.00
N LEU A 6 -17.84 -7.61 -38.29
CA LEU A 6 -17.01 -6.95 -37.29
C LEU A 6 -17.92 -6.23 -36.30
N VAL A 7 -17.85 -6.63 -35.02
CA VAL A 7 -18.29 -5.78 -33.91
C VAL A 7 -17.02 -5.27 -33.24
N PRO A 8 -16.68 -3.98 -33.36
CA PRO A 8 -15.54 -3.43 -32.65
C PRO A 8 -15.93 -3.30 -31.17
N LEU A 9 -15.33 -4.10 -30.29
CA LEU A 9 -15.23 -3.74 -28.88
C LEU A 9 -14.25 -2.57 -28.79
N PHE A 10 -14.76 -1.36 -28.98
CA PHE A 10 -14.17 -0.17 -28.38
C PHE A 10 -14.43 -0.27 -26.87
N THR A 11 -13.51 -0.87 -26.13
CA THR A 11 -13.25 -0.36 -24.77
C THR A 11 -12.28 0.80 -24.93
N ALA A 12 -12.75 1.87 -25.56
CA ALA A 12 -12.27 3.17 -25.16
C ALA A 12 -12.79 3.30 -23.72
N SER A 13 -11.92 3.08 -22.73
CA SER A 13 -11.99 3.95 -21.57
C SER A 13 -11.91 5.34 -22.20
N ALA A 14 -13.05 6.04 -22.30
CA ALA A 14 -13.01 7.46 -22.44
C ALA A 14 -12.22 7.92 -21.22
N VAL A 15 -10.92 8.13 -21.40
CA VAL A 15 -10.12 8.89 -20.45
C VAL A 15 -10.83 10.22 -20.49
N ALA A 16 -11.70 10.47 -19.50
CA ALA A 16 -12.12 11.83 -19.22
C ALA A 16 -10.83 12.64 -19.23
N GLN A 17 -10.76 13.67 -20.08
CA GLN A 17 -9.55 14.45 -20.27
C GLN A 17 -9.11 14.92 -18.88
N SER A 18 -8.05 14.31 -18.35
CA SER A 18 -7.57 14.66 -17.02
C SER A 18 -6.94 16.04 -17.12
N GLN A 19 -7.26 16.89 -16.15
CA GLN A 19 -6.67 18.21 -16.03
C GLN A 19 -5.61 18.18 -14.92
N TYR A 20 -4.82 19.23 -14.80
CA TYR A 20 -3.92 19.37 -13.67
C TYR A 20 -4.74 19.74 -12.43
N GLY A 21 -4.78 18.85 -11.43
CA GLY A 21 -5.64 18.99 -10.24
C GLY A 21 -7.15 18.82 -10.52
N GLU A 22 -7.98 18.92 -9.48
CA GLU A 22 -9.45 19.00 -9.59
C GLU A 22 -10.13 17.82 -10.35
N ASN A 23 -9.51 16.63 -10.38
CA ASN A 23 -10.06 15.44 -11.05
C ASN A 23 -11.01 14.67 -10.12
N HIS A 24 -12.11 15.32 -9.74
CA HIS A 24 -13.08 14.78 -8.79
C HIS A 24 -13.82 13.54 -9.30
N VAL A 25 -14.12 12.63 -8.38
CA VAL A 25 -15.12 11.59 -8.62
C VAL A 25 -16.52 12.16 -8.41
N ASN A 26 -17.49 11.72 -9.21
CA ASN A 26 -18.88 12.12 -9.02
C ASN A 26 -19.40 11.66 -7.65
N VAL A 27 -20.05 12.56 -6.92
CA VAL A 27 -20.78 12.20 -5.70
C VAL A 27 -22.06 11.46 -6.07
N ASN A 28 -22.20 10.27 -5.50
CA ASN A 28 -23.32 9.35 -5.62
C ASN A 28 -23.62 8.78 -4.23
N GLN A 29 -24.27 9.61 -3.41
CA GLN A 29 -24.68 9.25 -2.06
C GLN A 29 -25.62 8.05 -2.06
N ASP A 30 -25.54 7.27 -0.98
CA ASP A 30 -26.53 6.26 -0.72
C ASP A 30 -27.91 6.86 -0.46
N SER A 31 -28.93 6.07 -0.77
CA SER A 31 -30.29 6.41 -0.35
C SER A 31 -30.37 6.37 1.17
N GLN A 32 -31.27 7.19 1.72
CA GLN A 32 -31.56 7.22 3.15
C GLN A 32 -31.89 5.82 3.71
N LEU A 33 -32.54 4.96 2.91
CA LEU A 33 -32.82 3.57 3.29
C LEU A 33 -31.53 2.77 3.56
N ILE A 34 -30.52 2.90 2.69
CA ILE A 34 -29.25 2.18 2.83
C ILE A 34 -28.45 2.76 4.00
N GLU A 35 -28.32 4.08 4.07
CA GLU A 35 -27.61 4.75 5.16
C GLU A 35 -28.21 4.38 6.53
N GLN A 36 -29.54 4.43 6.67
CA GLN A 36 -30.18 4.18 7.97
C GLN A 36 -30.26 2.70 8.35
N LYS A 37 -30.49 1.79 7.39
CA LYS A 37 -30.70 0.35 7.69
C LYS A 37 -29.41 -0.45 7.60
N ALA A 38 -28.58 -0.20 6.59
CA ALA A 38 -27.36 -0.97 6.36
C ALA A 38 -26.13 -0.36 7.05
N PHE A 39 -26.04 0.97 7.14
CA PHE A 39 -24.86 1.69 7.66
C PHE A 39 -25.20 2.78 8.70
N PRO A 40 -26.00 2.48 9.74
CA PRO A 40 -26.42 3.49 10.72
C PRO A 40 -25.23 4.16 11.41
N ALA A 41 -25.37 5.44 11.76
CA ALA A 41 -24.34 6.17 12.47
C ALA A 41 -23.95 5.45 13.79
N PRO A 42 -22.65 5.26 14.08
CA PRO A 42 -22.21 4.60 15.30
C PRO A 42 -22.43 5.50 16.52
N ASN A 43 -22.78 4.90 17.66
CA ASN A 43 -22.85 5.60 18.94
C ASN A 43 -21.45 5.68 19.58
N VAL A 44 -20.57 6.48 18.98
CA VAL A 44 -19.18 6.67 19.44
C VAL A 44 -18.79 8.14 19.40
N THR A 45 -17.94 8.55 20.32
CA THR A 45 -17.31 9.88 20.30
C THR A 45 -15.93 9.75 19.65
N LEU A 46 -15.67 10.57 18.64
CA LEU A 46 -14.37 10.70 17.99
C LEU A 46 -13.72 12.01 18.41
N TYR A 47 -12.41 11.99 18.64
CA TYR A 47 -11.63 13.16 19.02
C TYR A 47 -10.69 13.53 17.88
N SER A 48 -11.21 14.27 16.90
CA SER A 48 -10.46 14.73 15.73
C SER A 48 -11.13 15.98 15.15
N PRO A 49 -10.44 16.79 14.32
CA PRO A 49 -10.94 18.08 13.85
C PRO A 49 -12.38 18.06 13.31
N ALA A 50 -12.77 17.03 12.57
CA ALA A 50 -14.11 16.91 12.00
C ALA A 50 -15.22 16.55 13.01
N PHE A 51 -14.87 16.10 14.21
CA PHE A 51 -15.83 15.66 15.23
C PHE A 51 -15.75 16.46 16.54
N LEU A 52 -14.92 17.51 16.59
CA LEU A 52 -14.92 18.47 17.70
C LEU A 52 -16.18 19.35 17.67
N PRO A 53 -16.63 19.89 18.82
CA PRO A 53 -17.83 20.74 18.90
C PRO A 53 -17.80 21.98 18.00
N ASN A 54 -16.61 22.46 17.64
CA ASN A 54 -16.39 23.62 16.78
C ASN A 54 -15.97 23.23 15.34
N ALA A 55 -16.19 21.98 14.94
CA ALA A 55 -15.90 21.52 13.58
C ALA A 55 -16.65 22.38 12.55
N SER A 56 -15.93 22.81 11.53
CA SER A 56 -16.45 23.56 10.39
C SER A 56 -15.94 22.93 9.11
N PHE A 57 -16.81 22.82 8.11
CA PHE A 57 -16.49 22.20 6.83
C PHE A 57 -16.63 23.21 5.71
N ASP A 58 -15.71 23.15 4.76
CA ASP A 58 -15.81 23.96 3.56
C ASP A 58 -17.01 23.48 2.70
N PRO A 59 -17.67 24.38 1.94
CA PRO A 59 -18.88 24.04 1.19
C PRO A 59 -18.72 22.91 0.16
N GLY A 60 -17.49 22.68 -0.31
CA GLY A 60 -17.13 21.61 -1.22
C GLY A 60 -17.11 20.22 -0.59
N TRP A 61 -17.07 20.10 0.75
CA TRP A 61 -17.03 18.80 1.43
C TRP A 61 -18.24 17.94 1.07
N ALA A 62 -19.45 18.50 1.14
CA ALA A 62 -20.68 17.78 0.76
C ALA A 62 -20.79 17.51 -0.75
N LYS A 63 -20.00 18.22 -1.57
CA LYS A 63 -19.97 18.09 -3.03
C LYS A 63 -18.83 17.20 -3.52
N GLY A 64 -17.98 16.70 -2.63
CA GLY A 64 -16.81 15.91 -2.99
C GLY A 64 -15.81 16.71 -3.84
N THR A 65 -15.58 17.96 -3.48
CA THR A 65 -14.58 18.84 -4.14
C THR A 65 -13.54 19.38 -3.17
N GLU A 66 -13.73 19.16 -1.86
CA GLU A 66 -12.81 19.57 -0.79
C GLU A 66 -12.84 18.49 0.30
N GLY A 67 -11.75 18.29 1.04
CA GLY A 67 -11.70 17.35 2.17
C GLY A 67 -12.40 17.86 3.44
N ALA A 68 -12.67 16.96 4.38
CA ALA A 68 -13.32 17.31 5.67
C ALA A 68 -12.45 18.22 6.55
N THR A 69 -11.14 18.01 6.53
CA THR A 69 -10.17 18.69 7.39
C THR A 69 -9.11 19.36 6.50
N SER A 70 -9.07 20.69 6.49
CA SER A 70 -8.05 21.44 5.74
C SER A 70 -6.63 21.16 6.28
N GLN A 71 -5.61 21.40 5.45
CA GLN A 71 -4.21 21.29 5.88
C GLN A 71 -3.91 22.13 7.13
N TYR A 72 -4.43 23.36 7.17
CA TYR A 72 -4.28 24.26 8.31
C TYR A 72 -4.90 23.68 9.59
N ASN A 73 -6.12 23.15 9.52
CA ASN A 73 -6.79 22.56 10.68
C ASN A 73 -6.08 21.30 11.17
N LEU A 74 -5.56 20.48 10.25
CA LEU A 74 -4.75 19.31 10.57
C LEU A 74 -3.49 19.71 11.34
N GLU A 75 -2.70 20.66 10.81
CA GLU A 75 -1.46 21.14 11.43
C GLU A 75 -1.70 21.80 12.79
N ALA A 76 -2.73 22.64 12.90
CA ALA A 76 -3.11 23.27 14.16
C ALA A 76 -3.54 22.25 15.21
N TYR A 77 -4.24 21.19 14.80
CA TYR A 77 -4.67 20.14 15.71
C TYR A 77 -3.48 19.35 16.26
N ILE A 78 -2.62 18.83 15.38
CA ILE A 78 -1.52 17.95 15.81
C ILE A 78 -0.41 18.71 16.57
N SER A 79 -0.11 19.96 16.19
CA SER A 79 0.81 20.82 16.95
C SER A 79 0.23 21.17 18.33
N GLY A 80 -1.08 21.44 18.41
CA GLY A 80 -1.77 21.66 19.68
C GLY A 80 -1.78 20.44 20.60
N LEU A 81 -1.82 19.22 20.05
CA LEU A 81 -1.69 17.98 20.83
C LEU A 81 -0.26 17.78 21.33
N GLU A 82 0.75 18.02 20.49
CA GLU A 82 2.17 17.95 20.89
C GLU A 82 2.46 18.91 22.04
N SER A 83 2.00 20.16 21.96
CA SER A 83 2.28 21.16 22.99
C SER A 83 1.68 20.83 24.36
N LYS A 84 0.62 20.00 24.40
CA LYS A 84 0.05 19.45 25.64
C LYS A 84 0.80 18.21 26.13
N ASN A 85 1.42 17.47 25.22
CA ASN A 85 1.99 16.15 25.45
C ASN A 85 3.47 16.03 25.01
N PRO A 86 4.35 17.00 25.30
CA PRO A 86 5.71 17.01 24.75
C PRO A 86 6.60 15.89 25.33
N SER A 87 6.15 15.21 26.38
CA SER A 87 6.88 14.09 26.98
C SER A 87 6.81 12.80 26.16
N TRP A 88 5.83 12.67 25.25
CA TRP A 88 5.63 11.44 24.48
C TRP A 88 5.19 11.65 23.02
N MET A 89 4.85 12.87 22.64
CA MET A 89 4.50 13.24 21.27
C MET A 89 5.51 14.24 20.72
N THR A 90 5.95 14.05 19.48
CA THR A 90 6.78 14.99 18.74
C THR A 90 6.09 15.31 17.42
N TYR A 91 5.88 16.60 17.17
CA TYR A 91 5.43 17.14 15.89
C TYR A 91 6.63 17.67 15.13
N ASP A 92 6.70 17.34 13.85
CA ASP A 92 7.73 17.84 12.96
C ASP A 92 7.20 17.85 11.51
N VAL A 93 7.96 18.45 10.60
CA VAL A 93 7.63 18.54 9.17
C VAL A 93 8.76 17.90 8.38
N ALA A 94 8.41 17.05 7.42
CA ALA A 94 9.43 16.43 6.56
C ALA A 94 10.25 17.48 5.82
N ASP A 95 11.51 17.15 5.50
CA ASP A 95 12.46 18.04 4.83
C ASP A 95 12.26 18.13 3.30
N PHE A 96 11.14 17.62 2.80
CA PHE A 96 10.71 17.67 1.41
C PHE A 96 9.25 18.14 1.30
N LEU A 97 8.86 18.53 0.09
CA LEU A 97 7.54 19.10 -0.21
C LEU A 97 6.78 18.25 -1.23
N SER A 98 5.46 18.44 -1.28
CA SER A 98 4.61 17.83 -2.29
C SER A 98 4.88 18.41 -3.69
N GLU A 99 4.22 17.86 -4.72
CA GLU A 99 4.38 18.34 -6.10
C GLU A 99 4.01 19.83 -6.28
N GLU A 100 3.12 20.37 -5.43
CA GLU A 100 2.77 21.80 -5.41
C GLU A 100 3.38 22.58 -4.23
N GLY A 101 4.33 22.00 -3.50
CA GLY A 101 5.04 22.70 -2.44
C GLY A 101 4.35 22.69 -1.07
N LYS A 102 3.38 21.79 -0.83
CA LYS A 102 2.75 21.63 0.50
C LYS A 102 3.66 20.80 1.42
N SER A 103 3.61 21.11 2.71
CA SER A 103 4.33 20.43 3.79
C SER A 103 3.77 19.03 4.07
N PHE A 104 4.64 18.16 4.61
CA PHE A 104 4.26 16.87 5.19
C PHE A 104 4.44 16.90 6.71
N PRO A 105 3.47 17.44 7.46
CA PRO A 105 3.50 17.35 8.91
C PRO A 105 3.28 15.90 9.36
N TYR A 106 4.03 15.48 10.38
CA TYR A 106 3.95 14.14 10.92
C TYR A 106 4.11 14.14 12.44
N ILE A 107 3.67 13.04 13.06
CA ILE A 107 3.80 12.82 14.49
C ILE A 107 4.67 11.60 14.76
N TYR A 108 5.64 11.73 15.67
CA TYR A 108 6.38 10.63 16.25
C TYR A 108 5.97 10.45 17.72
N LEU A 109 5.52 9.24 18.06
CA LEU A 109 5.10 8.86 19.41
C LEU A 109 6.10 7.89 20.02
N SER A 110 6.67 8.25 21.17
CA SER A 110 7.56 7.37 21.93
C SER A 110 7.61 7.82 23.39
N SER A 111 7.78 6.88 24.33
CA SER A 111 7.96 7.21 25.76
C SER A 111 9.27 7.96 26.08
N ALA A 112 10.18 8.11 25.10
CA ALA A 112 11.44 8.83 25.23
C ALA A 112 11.82 9.52 23.91
N PRO A 113 11.09 10.58 23.50
CA PRO A 113 11.21 11.17 22.15
C PRO A 113 12.60 11.75 21.86
N ASN A 114 13.36 12.13 22.90
CA ASN A 114 14.69 12.74 22.80
C ASN A 114 15.86 11.77 23.07
N ALA A 115 15.60 10.47 23.24
CA ALA A 115 16.67 9.52 23.50
C ALA A 115 17.48 9.25 22.22
N THR A 116 18.76 9.61 22.23
CA THR A 116 19.77 9.30 21.19
C THR A 116 20.14 7.81 21.14
N ALA A 117 19.34 6.92 21.74
CA ALA A 117 19.58 5.49 21.66
C ALA A 117 19.48 5.06 20.19
N SER A 118 20.46 4.30 19.72
CA SER A 118 20.42 3.67 18.41
C SER A 118 19.06 2.99 18.22
N ARG A 119 18.24 3.48 17.28
CA ARG A 119 16.92 2.90 16.93
C ARG A 119 17.02 1.40 16.57
N ILE A 120 18.22 0.91 16.29
CA ILE A 120 18.56 -0.49 15.98
C ILE A 120 18.65 -1.36 17.25
N ALA A 121 18.87 -0.77 18.44
CA ALA A 121 18.99 -1.48 19.72
C ALA A 121 17.73 -1.35 20.62
N SER A 122 16.67 -0.68 20.15
CA SER A 122 15.42 -0.56 20.88
C SER A 122 14.66 -1.90 20.88
N ARG A 123 14.15 -2.33 22.04
CA ARG A 123 13.26 -3.50 22.13
C ARG A 123 11.90 -3.26 21.48
N LYS A 124 11.53 -1.98 21.24
CA LYS A 124 10.20 -1.60 20.82
C LYS A 124 9.93 -1.95 19.36
N LEU A 125 8.68 -2.26 19.08
CA LEU A 125 8.19 -2.34 17.72
C LEU A 125 8.09 -0.94 17.13
N ARG A 126 8.33 -0.84 15.82
CA ARG A 126 8.32 0.42 15.07
C ARG A 126 7.14 0.31 14.14
N VAL A 127 6.20 1.23 14.26
CA VAL A 127 4.95 1.20 13.52
C VAL A 127 4.88 2.44 12.65
N TRP A 128 4.67 2.23 11.35
CA TRP A 128 4.38 3.27 10.38
C TRP A 128 2.89 3.31 10.13
N VAL A 129 2.26 4.47 10.24
CA VAL A 129 0.84 4.66 9.92
C VAL A 129 0.73 5.79 8.92
N GLN A 130 0.12 5.52 7.77
CA GLN A 130 -0.14 6.54 6.77
C GLN A 130 -1.61 6.62 6.38
N GLY A 131 -2.08 7.84 6.13
CA GLY A 131 -3.41 8.13 5.61
C GLY A 131 -3.37 9.01 4.37
N SER A 132 -4.51 9.06 3.67
CA SER A 132 -4.71 9.88 2.47
C SER A 132 -3.58 9.73 1.45
N VAL A 133 -3.22 8.49 1.12
CA VAL A 133 -2.40 8.18 -0.07
C VAL A 133 -3.13 8.64 -1.32
N HIS A 134 -4.44 8.38 -1.37
CA HIS A 134 -5.34 9.06 -2.26
C HIS A 134 -6.01 10.23 -1.52
N GLY A 135 -6.15 11.36 -2.21
CA GLY A 135 -6.68 12.58 -1.62
C GLY A 135 -8.20 12.58 -1.41
N ASN A 136 -8.94 11.81 -2.20
CA ASN A 136 -10.40 11.68 -2.12
C ASN A 136 -10.86 10.61 -1.10
N GLU A 137 -9.97 10.21 -0.18
CA GLU A 137 -10.18 9.14 0.81
C GLU A 137 -9.91 9.66 2.25
N PRO A 138 -10.64 10.70 2.72
CA PRO A 138 -10.36 11.45 3.95
C PRO A 138 -10.77 10.74 5.26
N ALA A 139 -11.38 9.56 5.23
CA ALA A 139 -11.64 8.84 6.47
C ALA A 139 -10.34 8.26 7.06
N GLY A 140 -9.35 8.00 6.21
CA GLY A 140 -8.04 7.48 6.60
C GLY A 140 -7.21 8.50 7.38
N ASP A 141 -7.07 9.74 6.88
CA ASP A 141 -6.34 10.79 7.60
C ASP A 141 -7.06 11.14 8.92
N GLU A 142 -8.38 11.33 8.88
CA GLU A 142 -9.18 11.65 10.05
C GLU A 142 -9.13 10.53 11.13
N ALA A 143 -9.04 9.26 10.75
CA ALA A 143 -8.89 8.15 11.69
C ALA A 143 -7.54 8.21 12.44
N THR A 144 -6.46 8.64 11.79
CA THR A 144 -5.18 8.87 12.46
C THR A 144 -5.26 10.03 13.46
N LEU A 145 -6.00 11.09 13.12
CA LEU A 145 -6.24 12.22 14.03
C LEU A 145 -7.12 11.81 15.21
N ALA A 146 -8.09 10.93 14.97
CA ALA A 146 -8.96 10.36 16.01
C ALA A 146 -8.18 9.48 17.01
N LEU A 147 -7.18 8.73 16.53
CA LEU A 147 -6.25 8.01 17.39
C LEU A 147 -5.49 8.96 18.31
N LEU A 148 -4.89 10.01 17.73
CA LEU A 148 -4.12 11.01 18.49
C LEU A 148 -4.97 11.70 19.56
N GLY A 149 -6.21 12.09 19.23
CA GLY A 149 -7.12 12.69 20.20
C GLY A 149 -7.58 11.71 21.28
N ALA A 150 -7.78 10.43 20.96
CA ALA A 150 -8.06 9.41 21.96
C ALA A 150 -6.88 9.20 22.92
N MET A 151 -5.64 9.25 22.42
CA MET A 151 -4.43 9.17 23.24
C MET A 151 -4.25 10.39 24.15
N ASP A 152 -4.50 11.61 23.66
CA ASP A 152 -4.53 12.83 24.49
C ASP A 152 -5.59 12.74 25.60
N LYS A 153 -6.75 12.16 25.27
CA LYS A 153 -7.87 12.04 26.22
C LYS A 153 -7.59 11.03 27.34
N ASP A 154 -6.83 9.98 27.06
CA ASP A 154 -6.44 8.95 28.03
C ASP A 154 -4.91 8.69 27.97
N PRO A 155 -4.11 9.50 28.70
CA PRO A 155 -2.65 9.36 28.71
C PRO A 155 -2.15 8.03 29.28
N THR A 156 -2.92 7.38 30.17
CA THR A 156 -2.55 6.06 30.71
C THR A 156 -2.68 4.99 29.63
N TRP A 157 -3.78 5.04 28.87
CA TRP A 157 -3.96 4.17 27.72
C TRP A 157 -2.91 4.43 26.64
N ALA A 158 -2.60 5.70 26.33
CA ALA A 158 -1.52 6.07 25.41
C ALA A 158 -0.16 5.50 25.87
N ALA A 159 0.20 5.68 27.14
CA ALA A 159 1.44 5.15 27.71
C ALA A 159 1.56 3.64 27.55
N SER A 160 0.46 2.88 27.67
CA SER A 160 0.46 1.43 27.48
C SER A 160 0.94 0.99 26.08
N PHE A 161 0.63 1.75 25.03
CA PHE A 161 1.19 1.47 23.70
C PHE A 161 2.66 1.84 23.65
N LEU A 162 3.02 3.00 24.19
CA LEU A 162 4.36 3.57 24.06
C LEU A 162 5.41 2.85 24.91
N GLU A 163 5.02 1.96 25.82
CA GLU A 163 5.93 1.01 26.50
C GLU A 163 6.52 -0.02 25.53
N GLU A 164 5.76 -0.41 24.52
CA GLU A 164 6.11 -1.48 23.55
C GLU A 164 6.35 -0.95 22.14
N LEU A 165 5.78 0.21 21.79
CA LEU A 165 5.73 0.74 20.43
C LEU A 165 6.42 2.11 20.30
N GLU A 166 7.01 2.33 19.14
CA GLU A 166 7.37 3.64 18.59
C GLU A 166 6.57 3.83 17.31
N ILE A 167 5.77 4.90 17.24
CA ILE A 167 4.78 5.06 16.17
C ILE A 167 5.08 6.35 15.40
N LEU A 168 5.28 6.22 14.09
CA LEU A 168 5.35 7.33 13.17
C LEU A 168 4.04 7.40 12.41
N ILE A 169 3.34 8.52 12.53
CA ILE A 169 2.06 8.78 11.87
C ILE A 169 2.29 9.89 10.84
N LEU A 170 2.08 9.56 9.57
CA LEU A 170 1.96 10.49 8.46
C LEU A 170 0.47 10.60 8.09
N PRO A 171 -0.29 11.56 8.66
CA PRO A 171 -1.73 11.62 8.43
C PRO A 171 -2.09 11.76 6.95
N ARG A 172 -1.26 12.48 6.18
CA ARG A 172 -1.56 12.85 4.80
C ARG A 172 -0.36 12.64 3.87
N TYR A 173 -0.39 11.54 3.12
CA TYR A 173 0.62 11.19 2.11
C TYR A 173 0.46 12.03 0.82
N ASN A 174 -0.75 12.46 0.46
CA ASN A 174 -1.03 13.22 -0.76
C ASN A 174 -1.78 14.53 -0.44
N PRO A 175 -1.07 15.57 0.06
CA PRO A 175 -1.70 16.83 0.44
C PRO A 175 -2.28 17.60 -0.75
N ASP A 176 -1.70 17.44 -1.94
CA ASP A 176 -2.22 18.06 -3.16
C ASP A 176 -3.52 17.40 -3.60
N GLY A 177 -3.52 16.07 -3.70
CA GLY A 177 -4.72 15.31 -4.01
C GLY A 177 -5.83 15.55 -3.00
N ASN A 178 -5.52 15.69 -1.71
CA ASN A 178 -6.50 15.96 -0.66
C ASN A 178 -7.13 17.35 -0.84
N ALA A 179 -6.32 18.37 -1.13
CA ALA A 179 -6.81 19.72 -1.42
C ALA A 179 -7.74 19.73 -2.64
N TYR A 180 -7.41 18.95 -3.68
CA TYR A 180 -8.21 18.76 -4.89
C TYR A 180 -9.29 17.68 -4.78
N PHE A 181 -9.48 17.08 -3.61
CA PHE A 181 -10.35 15.93 -3.41
C PHE A 181 -10.30 14.87 -4.54
N GLN A 182 -9.08 14.53 -4.97
CA GLN A 182 -8.83 13.62 -6.08
C GLN A 182 -7.94 12.44 -5.65
N ARG A 183 -8.00 11.37 -6.43
CA ARG A 183 -7.23 10.15 -6.14
C ARG A 183 -5.73 10.33 -6.28
N THR A 184 -5.31 10.95 -7.38
CA THR A 184 -3.92 11.00 -7.83
C THR A 184 -3.15 12.16 -7.22
N LEU A 185 -1.82 12.15 -7.38
CA LEU A 185 -1.00 13.34 -7.18
C LEU A 185 -1.42 14.47 -8.16
N ALA A 186 -0.94 15.69 -7.98
CA ALA A 186 -1.24 16.82 -8.86
C ALA A 186 -0.90 16.52 -10.34
N THR A 187 0.11 15.68 -10.58
CA THR A 187 0.52 15.21 -11.91
C THR A 187 -0.29 14.05 -12.49
N ASN A 188 -1.37 13.62 -11.83
CA ASN A 188 -2.26 12.52 -12.25
C ASN A 188 -1.63 11.13 -12.25
N PHE A 189 -0.52 10.93 -11.54
CA PHE A 189 -0.01 9.61 -11.19
C PHE A 189 -0.68 9.12 -9.92
N ASP A 190 -1.08 7.84 -9.89
CA ASP A 190 -1.54 7.17 -8.68
C ASP A 190 -0.31 6.83 -7.81
N PRO A 191 -0.16 7.46 -6.63
CA PRO A 191 0.99 7.19 -5.76
C PRO A 191 1.02 5.75 -5.27
N ASN A 192 -0.15 5.10 -5.13
CA ASN A 192 -0.27 3.70 -4.78
C ASN A 192 -0.10 2.77 -6.00
N ARG A 193 0.51 3.24 -7.10
CA ARG A 193 1.03 2.45 -8.22
C ARG A 193 2.52 2.73 -8.49
N ASP A 194 3.17 3.49 -7.62
CA ASP A 194 4.50 4.04 -7.87
C ASP A 194 5.60 3.43 -6.98
N HIS A 195 5.32 2.37 -6.23
CA HIS A 195 6.25 1.86 -5.21
C HIS A 195 7.40 0.99 -5.73
N THR A 196 7.30 0.42 -6.94
CA THR A 196 8.42 -0.27 -7.61
C THR A 196 9.07 0.64 -8.64
N LYS A 197 8.24 1.23 -9.52
CA LYS A 197 8.75 2.07 -10.58
C LYS A 197 9.34 3.36 -10.02
N LEU A 198 8.77 4.00 -8.99
CA LEU A 198 9.28 5.24 -8.37
C LEU A 198 9.46 6.40 -9.37
N ALA A 199 8.45 6.65 -10.18
CA ALA A 199 8.46 7.70 -11.20
C ALA A 199 8.35 9.11 -10.61
N ARG A 200 7.77 9.29 -9.42
CA ARG A 200 7.51 10.60 -8.82
C ARG A 200 8.44 10.87 -7.64
N GLN A 201 8.93 12.11 -7.54
CA GLN A 201 9.86 12.52 -6.49
C GLN A 201 9.23 12.41 -5.09
N GLN A 202 7.99 12.87 -4.92
CA GLN A 202 7.26 12.73 -3.66
C GLN A 202 7.17 11.26 -3.20
N THR A 203 6.88 10.32 -4.11
CA THR A 203 6.88 8.89 -3.79
C THR A 203 8.27 8.41 -3.37
N ARG A 204 9.33 8.84 -4.06
CA ARG A 204 10.72 8.50 -3.72
C ARG A 204 11.09 8.99 -2.34
N ASP A 205 10.75 10.24 -2.00
CA ASP A 205 11.08 10.84 -0.71
C ASP A 205 10.38 10.11 0.44
N ILE A 206 9.08 9.85 0.30
CA ILE A 206 8.32 9.10 1.31
C ILE A 206 8.79 7.64 1.39
N LYS A 207 9.09 6.98 0.26
CA LYS A 207 9.62 5.60 0.25
C LYS A 207 10.98 5.52 0.93
N LYS A 208 11.88 6.48 0.68
CA LYS A 208 13.19 6.57 1.34
C LYS A 208 13.02 6.79 2.84
N TRP A 209 12.09 7.65 3.25
CA TRP A 209 11.78 7.88 4.65
C TRP A 209 11.24 6.63 5.34
N PHE A 210 10.26 5.95 4.74
CA PHE A 210 9.74 4.65 5.20
C PHE A 210 10.87 3.63 5.38
N SER A 211 11.71 3.45 4.36
CA SER A 211 12.80 2.48 4.37
C SER A 211 13.87 2.81 5.41
N THR A 212 14.15 4.10 5.63
CA THR A 212 15.08 4.58 6.67
C THR A 212 14.50 4.36 8.07
N PHE A 213 13.20 4.57 8.26
CA PHE A 213 12.53 4.27 9.51
C PHE A 213 12.53 2.76 9.80
N SER A 214 12.50 1.93 8.75
CA SER A 214 12.56 0.46 8.78
C SER A 214 11.53 -0.15 9.75
N PRO A 215 10.23 0.11 9.54
CA PRO A 215 9.19 -0.33 10.47
C PRO A 215 9.09 -1.86 10.54
N HIS A 216 8.65 -2.36 11.69
CA HIS A 216 8.23 -3.75 11.85
C HIS A 216 6.79 -3.93 11.35
N ILE A 217 5.95 -2.90 11.52
CA ILE A 217 4.54 -2.90 11.13
C ILE A 217 4.21 -1.63 10.34
N ALA A 218 3.44 -1.75 9.26
CA ALA A 218 2.95 -0.65 8.46
C ALA A 218 1.42 -0.72 8.26
N ILE A 219 0.75 0.42 8.39
CA ILE A 219 -0.69 0.59 8.21
C ILE A 219 -0.90 1.61 7.09
N ASP A 220 -1.67 1.22 6.07
CA ASP A 220 -1.96 2.02 4.89
C ASP A 220 -3.48 2.24 4.77
N MET A 221 -3.95 3.46 5.06
CA MET A 221 -5.37 3.80 5.14
C MET A 221 -5.92 4.36 3.82
N HIS A 222 -6.95 3.70 3.29
CA HIS A 222 -7.65 3.98 2.03
C HIS A 222 -9.17 3.94 2.20
N GLU A 223 -9.88 4.27 1.14
CA GLU A 223 -11.32 4.06 1.01
C GLU A 223 -11.70 3.37 -0.30
N TYR A 224 -12.76 2.55 -0.27
CA TYR A 224 -13.30 1.91 -1.46
C TYR A 224 -14.61 2.58 -1.91
N GLY A 225 -14.99 2.32 -3.16
CA GLY A 225 -16.22 2.83 -3.78
C GLY A 225 -17.50 2.34 -3.11
N ALA A 226 -18.10 3.17 -2.27
CA ALA A 226 -19.33 2.90 -1.55
C ALA A 226 -20.51 2.55 -2.49
N ALA A 227 -20.58 3.25 -3.63
CA ALA A 227 -21.61 3.05 -4.63
C ALA A 227 -21.25 2.01 -5.72
N THR A 228 -20.19 1.23 -5.55
CA THR A 228 -19.85 0.15 -6.50
C THR A 228 -21.00 -0.87 -6.55
N ARG A 229 -21.39 -1.28 -7.76
CA ARG A 229 -22.48 -2.22 -8.00
C ARG A 229 -21.94 -3.58 -8.44
N TYR A 230 -22.37 -4.62 -7.76
CA TYR A 230 -22.14 -6.03 -8.09
C TYR A 230 -23.49 -6.66 -8.42
N ALA A 231 -23.54 -7.53 -9.44
CA ALA A 231 -24.79 -8.13 -9.94
C ALA A 231 -25.97 -7.13 -10.02
N THR A 232 -25.69 -5.94 -10.57
CA THR A 232 -26.62 -4.81 -10.75
C THR A 232 -27.05 -4.11 -9.46
N ASN A 233 -27.59 -4.83 -8.47
CA ASN A 233 -28.28 -4.25 -7.31
C ASN A 233 -27.60 -4.49 -5.96
N TYR A 234 -26.39 -5.02 -5.94
CA TYR A 234 -25.67 -5.30 -4.71
C TYR A 234 -24.49 -4.34 -4.53
N SER A 235 -24.18 -3.96 -3.31
CA SER A 235 -22.93 -3.25 -2.96
C SER A 235 -22.25 -3.96 -1.79
N ASN A 236 -20.94 -3.74 -1.62
CA ASN A 236 -20.20 -4.35 -0.51
C ASN A 236 -20.83 -3.93 0.84
N ALA A 237 -20.93 -4.88 1.78
CA ALA A 237 -21.47 -4.67 3.11
C ALA A 237 -20.42 -4.29 4.16
N ALA A 238 -19.13 -4.48 3.89
CA ALA A 238 -18.06 -4.22 4.85
C ALA A 238 -17.96 -2.73 5.20
N ASP A 239 -17.85 -2.41 6.47
CA ASP A 239 -17.52 -1.06 6.95
C ASP A 239 -16.03 -0.76 6.77
N GLY A 240 -15.20 -1.78 6.99
CA GLY A 240 -13.77 -1.77 6.74
C GLY A 240 -13.35 -3.08 6.09
N MET A 241 -12.71 -2.98 4.92
CA MET A 241 -11.99 -4.09 4.33
C MET A 241 -10.53 -4.04 4.72
N TYR A 242 -9.91 -5.20 4.90
CA TYR A 242 -8.49 -5.30 5.26
C TYR A 242 -7.77 -6.37 4.45
N SER A 243 -6.47 -6.16 4.21
CA SER A 243 -5.62 -7.17 3.58
C SER A 243 -4.17 -7.04 4.01
N ALA A 244 -3.57 -8.15 4.43
CA ALA A 244 -2.12 -8.23 4.66
C ALA A 244 -1.36 -8.21 3.33
N ALA A 245 -0.07 -7.92 3.36
CA ALA A 245 0.84 -8.14 2.23
C ALA A 245 0.98 -9.65 1.92
N LYS A 246 0.91 -10.00 0.63
CA LYS A 246 0.77 -11.40 0.18
C LYS A 246 1.85 -11.88 -0.77
N ASN A 247 2.75 -10.99 -1.22
CA ASN A 247 3.83 -11.38 -2.13
C ASN A 247 4.66 -12.53 -1.55
N LEU A 248 4.93 -13.56 -2.37
CA LEU A 248 5.57 -14.79 -1.92
C LEU A 248 7.05 -14.62 -1.54
N ASN A 249 7.70 -13.52 -1.93
CA ASN A 249 9.06 -13.17 -1.48
C ASN A 249 9.08 -12.51 -0.08
N ILE A 250 7.93 -12.38 0.59
CA ILE A 250 7.83 -12.07 2.01
C ILE A 250 7.94 -13.38 2.80
N HIS A 251 8.73 -13.39 3.86
CA HIS A 251 8.99 -14.58 4.65
C HIS A 251 7.67 -15.24 5.12
N PRO A 252 7.51 -16.58 4.98
CA PRO A 252 6.27 -17.26 5.33
C PRO A 252 5.79 -17.00 6.77
N SER A 253 6.70 -16.89 7.74
CA SER A 253 6.34 -16.61 9.14
C SER A 253 5.71 -15.23 9.32
N ILE A 254 6.15 -14.21 8.55
CA ILE A 254 5.56 -12.87 8.58
C ILE A 254 4.17 -12.87 7.93
N ARG A 255 4.03 -13.55 6.78
CA ARG A 255 2.71 -13.72 6.13
C ARG A 255 1.73 -14.47 7.04
N SER A 256 2.19 -15.57 7.64
CA SER A 256 1.40 -16.37 8.59
C SER A 256 0.96 -15.55 9.80
N LEU A 257 1.88 -14.80 10.42
CA LEU A 257 1.58 -13.92 11.56
C LEU A 257 0.55 -12.85 11.17
N SER A 258 0.66 -12.27 9.97
CA SER A 258 -0.29 -11.27 9.47
C SER A 258 -1.71 -11.83 9.31
N GLU A 259 -1.84 -13.03 8.72
CA GLU A 259 -3.15 -13.62 8.40
C GLU A 259 -3.79 -14.37 9.57
N SER A 260 -3.00 -15.02 10.44
CA SER A 260 -3.52 -15.87 11.52
C SER A 260 -3.73 -15.14 12.85
N VAL A 261 -3.06 -13.99 13.05
CA VAL A 261 -3.12 -13.24 14.31
C VAL A 261 -3.73 -11.87 14.09
N PHE A 262 -3.11 -11.05 13.23
CA PHE A 262 -3.51 -9.66 13.08
C PHE A 262 -4.84 -9.52 12.35
N ALA A 263 -5.05 -10.20 11.21
CA ALA A 263 -6.30 -10.11 10.45
C ALA A 263 -7.55 -10.48 11.29
N PRO A 264 -7.56 -11.58 12.08
CA PRO A 264 -8.66 -11.85 13.02
C PRO A 264 -8.84 -10.78 14.09
N ALA A 265 -7.76 -10.22 14.64
CA ALA A 265 -7.83 -9.19 15.68
C ALA A 265 -8.39 -7.86 15.14
N ILE A 266 -8.00 -7.47 13.91
CA ILE A 266 -8.56 -6.32 13.20
C ILE A 266 -10.08 -6.47 13.04
N ASN A 267 -10.53 -7.65 12.59
CA ASN A 267 -11.95 -7.93 12.45
C ASN A 267 -12.68 -7.90 13.80
N ALA A 268 -12.08 -8.48 14.85
CA ALA A 268 -12.63 -8.46 16.20
C ALA A 268 -12.78 -7.02 16.73
N SER A 269 -11.81 -6.14 16.45
CA SER A 269 -11.88 -4.73 16.81
C SER A 269 -13.05 -4.01 16.12
N LEU A 270 -13.25 -4.22 14.81
CA LEU A 270 -14.41 -3.71 14.09
C LEU A 270 -15.74 -4.21 14.68
N LEU A 271 -15.84 -5.52 14.90
CA LEU A 271 -17.04 -6.15 15.47
C LEU A 271 -17.37 -5.62 16.88
N SER A 272 -16.35 -5.26 17.67
CA SER A 272 -16.54 -4.67 19.01
C SER A 272 -17.33 -3.36 19.00
N LYS A 273 -17.38 -2.67 17.85
CA LYS A 273 -18.16 -1.44 17.62
C LYS A 273 -19.39 -1.65 16.73
N GLY A 274 -19.79 -2.90 16.50
CA GLY A 274 -20.91 -3.23 15.61
C GLY A 274 -20.63 -2.90 14.14
N LEU A 275 -19.36 -2.90 13.74
CA LEU A 275 -18.91 -2.69 12.37
C LEU A 275 -18.54 -4.03 11.74
N ARG A 276 -18.79 -4.16 10.44
CA ARG A 276 -18.54 -5.37 9.66
C ARG A 276 -17.16 -5.29 9.01
N GLY A 277 -16.25 -6.18 9.39
CA GLY A 277 -14.98 -6.38 8.69
C GLY A 277 -15.07 -7.47 7.63
N ALA A 278 -14.25 -7.36 6.58
CA ALA A 278 -14.09 -8.41 5.57
C ALA A 278 -12.70 -8.34 4.90
N PRO A 279 -12.22 -9.43 4.28
CA PRO A 279 -11.07 -9.36 3.39
C PRO A 279 -11.32 -8.39 2.24
N TYR A 280 -10.30 -7.63 1.84
CA TYR A 280 -10.38 -6.75 0.68
C TYR A 280 -10.65 -7.52 -0.60
N ILE A 281 -11.58 -7.00 -1.39
CA ILE A 281 -11.94 -7.54 -2.69
C ILE A 281 -12.00 -6.45 -3.76
N THR A 282 -11.62 -6.83 -4.97
CA THR A 282 -12.04 -6.20 -6.22
C THR A 282 -13.05 -7.11 -6.92
N ALA A 283 -13.79 -6.59 -7.90
CA ALA A 283 -14.68 -7.44 -8.68
C ALA A 283 -14.73 -7.09 -10.15
N ALA A 284 -15.06 -8.08 -10.96
CA ALA A 284 -15.53 -7.91 -12.32
C ALA A 284 -17.08 -8.02 -12.37
N SER A 285 -17.71 -7.25 -13.24
CA SER A 285 -19.16 -7.28 -13.46
C SER A 285 -19.57 -8.52 -14.27
N THR A 286 -19.68 -9.69 -13.62
CA THR A 286 -20.20 -10.94 -14.19
C THR A 286 -21.41 -11.47 -13.41
N SER A 287 -22.07 -12.51 -13.92
CA SER A 287 -23.16 -13.23 -13.23
C SER A 287 -22.87 -14.74 -13.18
N PRO A 288 -22.59 -15.35 -12.01
CA PRO A 288 -22.43 -14.70 -10.71
C PRO A 288 -21.24 -13.72 -10.70
N PRO A 289 -21.19 -12.75 -9.76
CA PRO A 289 -20.05 -11.86 -9.63
C PRO A 289 -18.76 -12.65 -9.39
N ARG A 290 -17.68 -12.17 -10.01
CA ARG A 290 -16.32 -12.64 -9.79
C ARG A 290 -15.63 -11.65 -8.86
N LEU A 291 -15.26 -12.11 -7.67
CA LEU A 291 -14.52 -11.35 -6.68
C LEU A 291 -13.08 -11.86 -6.63
N GLU A 292 -12.14 -10.94 -6.59
CA GLU A 292 -10.71 -11.23 -6.44
C GLU A 292 -10.26 -10.64 -5.11
N GLU A 293 -9.61 -11.44 -4.28
CA GLU A 293 -8.90 -10.90 -3.12
C GLU A 293 -7.68 -10.06 -3.59
N ALA A 294 -7.24 -9.12 -2.76
CA ALA A 294 -6.09 -8.26 -3.07
C ALA A 294 -4.83 -9.05 -3.52
N GLY A 295 -4.36 -8.82 -4.74
CA GLY A 295 -3.24 -9.55 -5.39
C GLY A 295 -1.85 -9.44 -4.75
N THR A 296 -0.79 -9.85 -5.44
CA THR A 296 0.59 -9.88 -4.91
C THR A 296 1.50 -8.77 -5.46
N ASP A 297 0.94 -7.92 -6.32
CA ASP A 297 1.55 -6.77 -6.98
C ASP A 297 2.41 -5.95 -6.01
N ALA A 298 3.68 -5.77 -6.32
CA ALA A 298 4.61 -4.94 -5.56
C ALA A 298 4.53 -3.46 -5.94
N LYS A 299 3.94 -3.10 -7.08
CA LYS A 299 3.77 -1.68 -7.46
C LYS A 299 2.90 -0.88 -6.48
N ILE A 300 2.09 -1.56 -5.67
CA ILE A 300 1.25 -0.95 -4.62
C ILE A 300 1.99 -0.95 -3.26
N GLY A 301 1.63 0.01 -2.40
CA GLY A 301 2.29 0.24 -1.12
C GLY A 301 2.31 -1.00 -0.23
N ARG A 302 1.16 -1.66 -0.06
CA ARG A 302 1.00 -2.84 0.81
C ARG A 302 2.09 -3.90 0.59
N ASN A 303 2.31 -4.36 -0.63
CA ASN A 303 3.31 -5.40 -0.91
C ASN A 303 4.73 -4.84 -1.01
N ALA A 304 4.95 -3.64 -1.55
CA ALA A 304 6.29 -3.04 -1.55
C ALA A 304 6.82 -2.72 -0.15
N MET A 305 5.94 -2.37 0.79
CA MET A 305 6.27 -2.25 2.21
C MET A 305 6.45 -3.65 2.81
N GLY A 306 5.55 -4.60 2.52
CA GLY A 306 5.68 -5.98 2.99
C GLY A 306 7.00 -6.65 2.61
N LEU A 307 7.49 -6.40 1.39
CA LEU A 307 8.76 -6.92 0.86
C LEU A 307 10.01 -6.41 1.59
N THR A 308 9.88 -5.38 2.44
CA THR A 308 10.93 -5.04 3.43
C THR A 308 10.86 -5.93 4.67
N GLN A 309 10.25 -7.11 4.59
CA GLN A 309 9.96 -8.01 5.72
C GLN A 309 9.21 -7.29 6.85
N CYS A 310 8.18 -6.52 6.47
CA CYS A 310 7.33 -5.74 7.36
C CYS A 310 5.92 -6.32 7.37
N ILE A 311 5.29 -6.45 8.54
CA ILE A 311 3.85 -6.75 8.60
C ILE A 311 3.11 -5.52 8.06
N THR A 312 2.39 -5.66 6.96
CA THR A 312 1.73 -4.51 6.32
C THR A 312 0.26 -4.80 6.07
N PHE A 313 -0.60 -3.83 6.41
CA PHE A 313 -2.03 -3.88 6.11
C PHE A 313 -2.47 -2.74 5.21
N LEU A 314 -3.20 -3.09 4.15
CA LEU A 314 -4.09 -2.18 3.44
C LEU A 314 -5.44 -2.19 4.16
N PHE A 315 -5.95 -1.00 4.48
CA PHE A 315 -7.27 -0.79 5.05
C PHE A 315 -8.11 0.08 4.17
N GLU A 316 -9.37 -0.30 3.98
CA GLU A 316 -10.26 0.26 2.96
C GLU A 316 -11.63 0.49 3.59
N THR A 317 -11.90 1.71 4.04
CA THR A 317 -13.22 2.07 4.57
C THR A 317 -14.18 2.47 3.46
N ARG A 318 -15.49 2.36 3.71
CA ARG A 318 -16.49 2.55 2.67
C ARG A 318 -16.80 4.02 2.40
N GLY A 319 -16.12 4.73 1.49
CA GLY A 319 -16.58 6.11 1.23
C GLY A 319 -16.13 6.88 0.00
N ILE A 320 -15.43 6.27 -0.96
CA ILE A 320 -15.30 6.91 -2.28
C ILE A 320 -16.70 7.12 -2.87
N GLY A 321 -16.97 8.36 -3.29
CA GLY A 321 -18.18 8.76 -3.98
C GLY A 321 -19.35 9.17 -3.08
N ILE A 322 -19.23 9.14 -1.74
CA ILE A 322 -20.32 9.56 -0.84
C ILE A 322 -20.00 10.83 -0.04
N ALA A 323 -18.87 11.47 -0.34
CA ALA A 323 -18.49 12.80 0.17
C ALA A 323 -18.57 12.86 1.70
N ASN A 324 -19.48 13.65 2.28
CA ASN A 324 -19.67 13.79 3.73
C ASN A 324 -20.57 12.73 4.38
N GLN A 325 -21.27 11.91 3.60
CA GLN A 325 -22.18 10.89 4.13
C GLN A 325 -21.39 9.81 4.90
N GLU A 326 -21.98 9.27 5.96
CA GLU A 326 -21.39 8.20 6.79
C GLU A 326 -20.00 8.51 7.38
N PHE A 327 -19.53 9.77 7.39
CA PHE A 327 -18.15 10.09 7.74
C PHE A 327 -17.74 9.61 9.13
N GLN A 328 -18.61 9.80 10.14
CA GLN A 328 -18.37 9.27 11.49
C GLN A 328 -18.21 7.74 11.49
N ARG A 329 -19.01 7.02 10.69
CA ARG A 329 -18.94 5.56 10.59
C ARG A 329 -17.64 5.10 9.94
N ARG A 330 -17.22 5.76 8.85
CA ARG A 330 -15.98 5.49 8.15
C ARG A 330 -14.75 5.77 9.03
N THR A 331 -14.69 6.93 9.68
CA THR A 331 -13.59 7.26 10.60
C THR A 331 -13.54 6.28 11.78
N THR A 332 -14.70 5.85 12.31
CA THR A 332 -14.75 4.84 13.37
C THR A 332 -14.20 3.50 12.89
N ALA A 333 -14.58 3.06 11.68
CA ALA A 333 -14.05 1.82 11.10
C ALA A 333 -12.53 1.91 10.91
N GLY A 334 -12.04 3.04 10.38
CA GLY A 334 -10.61 3.28 10.22
C GLY A 334 -9.87 3.23 11.56
N LEU A 335 -10.39 3.89 12.59
CA LEU A 335 -9.81 3.88 13.94
C LEU A 335 -9.78 2.47 14.53
N GLN A 336 -10.85 1.68 14.40
CA GLN A 336 -10.86 0.30 14.90
C GLN A 336 -9.86 -0.59 14.15
N MET A 337 -9.67 -0.42 12.84
CA MET A 337 -8.64 -1.17 12.11
C MET A 337 -7.23 -0.82 12.58
N ILE A 338 -6.95 0.47 12.83
CA ILE A 338 -5.67 0.91 13.43
C ILE A 338 -5.50 0.28 14.82
N LEU A 339 -6.52 0.34 15.68
CA LEU A 339 -6.47 -0.22 17.03
C LEU A 339 -6.29 -1.73 17.04
N GLY A 340 -6.98 -2.45 16.16
CA GLY A 340 -6.80 -3.90 16.01
C GLY A 340 -5.34 -4.29 15.72
N VAL A 341 -4.60 -3.45 14.96
CA VAL A 341 -3.16 -3.64 14.75
C VAL A 341 -2.36 -3.24 16.00
N LEU A 342 -2.56 -2.03 16.52
CA LEU A 342 -1.73 -1.48 17.59
C LEU A 342 -1.89 -2.25 18.91
N GLU A 343 -3.11 -2.66 19.27
CA GLU A 343 -3.38 -3.45 20.48
C GLU A 343 -2.76 -4.84 20.35
N THR A 344 -2.91 -5.50 19.19
CA THR A 344 -2.25 -6.79 18.93
C THR A 344 -0.73 -6.67 18.98
N ALA A 345 -0.16 -5.61 18.40
CA ALA A 345 1.26 -5.35 18.42
C ALA A 345 1.79 -5.12 19.84
N ARG A 346 1.08 -4.33 20.66
CA ARG A 346 1.42 -4.10 22.07
C ARG A 346 1.35 -5.41 22.86
N ASP A 347 0.24 -6.13 22.76
CA ASP A 347 -0.03 -7.30 23.59
C ASP A 347 0.85 -8.50 23.23
N ARG A 348 1.43 -8.52 22.02
CA ARG A 348 2.29 -9.60 21.51
C ARG A 348 3.66 -9.10 21.06
N ALA A 349 4.15 -7.99 21.64
CA ALA A 349 5.32 -7.28 21.16
C ALA A 349 6.56 -8.16 20.96
N GLU A 350 6.89 -8.98 21.95
CA GLU A 350 8.04 -9.88 21.92
C GLU A 350 7.94 -10.95 20.83
N GLU A 351 6.77 -11.56 20.66
CA GLU A 351 6.54 -12.58 19.62
C GLU A 351 6.65 -11.97 18.24
N VAL A 352 6.02 -10.80 18.03
CA VAL A 352 6.07 -10.09 16.75
C VAL A 352 7.51 -9.71 16.41
N LYS A 353 8.24 -9.14 17.37
CA LYS A 353 9.64 -8.74 17.20
C LYS A 353 10.51 -9.94 16.88
N THR A 354 10.45 -11.00 17.68
CA THR A 354 11.24 -12.22 17.48
C THR A 354 10.93 -12.89 16.15
N THR A 355 9.65 -12.96 15.76
CA THR A 355 9.25 -13.55 14.47
C THR A 355 9.81 -12.77 13.29
N ILE A 356 9.74 -11.43 13.34
CA ILE A 356 10.24 -10.58 12.25
C ILE A 356 11.77 -10.62 12.18
N GLU A 357 12.47 -10.47 13.30
CA GLU A 357 13.95 -10.47 13.31
C GLU A 357 14.52 -11.85 12.93
N GLY A 358 13.88 -12.94 13.39
CA GLY A 358 14.23 -14.30 12.95
C GLY A 358 14.01 -14.51 11.45
N ALA A 359 12.86 -14.09 10.94
CA ALA A 359 12.56 -14.12 9.50
C ALA A 359 13.58 -13.31 8.68
N ILE A 360 14.01 -12.14 9.16
CA ILE A 360 15.03 -11.33 8.50
C ILE A 360 16.37 -12.06 8.45
N ALA A 361 16.80 -12.65 9.57
CA ALA A 361 18.03 -13.44 9.63
C ALA A 361 18.00 -14.64 8.66
N GLU A 362 16.87 -15.36 8.61
CA GLU A 362 16.65 -16.46 7.66
C GLU A 362 16.68 -15.97 6.20
N VAL A 363 16.03 -14.85 5.87
CA VAL A 363 16.07 -14.25 4.53
C VAL A 363 17.48 -13.86 4.11
N MET A 364 18.34 -13.41 5.03
CA MET A 364 19.71 -13.01 4.71
C MET A 364 20.63 -14.20 4.39
N GLU A 365 20.33 -15.38 4.92
CA GLU A 365 21.14 -16.59 4.70
C GLU A 365 20.48 -17.61 3.78
N SER A 366 19.23 -17.41 3.37
CA SER A 366 18.49 -18.34 2.52
C SER A 366 19.09 -18.46 1.11
N ASP A 367 19.10 -19.69 0.59
CA ASP A 367 19.39 -20.03 -0.81
C ASP A 367 18.14 -20.55 -1.54
N GLU A 368 16.95 -20.43 -0.92
CA GLU A 368 15.67 -20.88 -1.49
C GLU A 368 15.33 -20.12 -2.78
N ASP A 369 14.60 -20.79 -3.67
CA ASP A 369 14.15 -20.19 -4.92
C ASP A 369 13.35 -18.89 -4.69
N ILE A 370 13.60 -17.89 -5.53
CA ILE A 370 12.82 -16.65 -5.61
C ILE A 370 11.56 -16.89 -6.44
N VAL A 371 10.48 -16.18 -6.12
CA VAL A 371 9.22 -16.23 -6.88
C VAL A 371 9.11 -15.02 -7.79
N ILE A 372 8.86 -15.25 -9.08
CA ILE A 372 8.77 -14.20 -10.11
C ILE A 372 7.32 -13.92 -10.48
N THR A 373 6.54 -14.98 -10.70
CA THR A 373 5.11 -14.88 -10.96
C THR A 373 4.35 -15.89 -10.12
N ASP A 374 3.08 -15.60 -9.88
CA ASP A 374 2.17 -16.40 -9.08
C ASP A 374 0.76 -16.39 -9.69
N PHE A 375 -0.12 -17.24 -9.16
CA PHE A 375 -1.50 -17.34 -9.60
C PHE A 375 -2.44 -17.78 -8.47
N THR A 376 -3.72 -17.43 -8.62
CA THR A 376 -4.82 -17.86 -7.75
C THR A 376 -5.81 -18.74 -8.50
N THR A 377 -6.45 -19.66 -7.79
CA THR A 377 -7.55 -20.46 -8.32
C THR A 377 -8.90 -19.88 -7.93
N TRP A 378 -9.91 -20.16 -8.75
CA TRP A 378 -11.28 -19.74 -8.50
C TRP A 378 -12.07 -20.84 -7.80
N GLU A 379 -12.86 -20.45 -6.80
CA GLU A 379 -13.79 -21.34 -6.12
C GLU A 379 -15.18 -20.71 -5.99
N ASN A 380 -16.20 -21.55 -5.81
CA ASN A 380 -17.53 -21.06 -5.50
C ASN A 380 -17.61 -20.75 -4.01
N SER A 381 -18.08 -19.55 -3.67
CA SER A 381 -18.24 -19.09 -2.30
C SER A 381 -19.46 -18.19 -2.16
N THR A 382 -19.63 -17.60 -0.98
CA THR A 382 -20.60 -16.53 -0.74
C THR A 382 -19.92 -15.34 -0.10
N TYR A 383 -20.35 -14.13 -0.44
CA TYR A 383 -19.82 -12.89 0.14
C TYR A 383 -20.96 -12.00 0.66
N PRO A 384 -20.83 -11.39 1.85
CA PRO A 384 -21.86 -10.51 2.40
C PRO A 384 -21.98 -9.23 1.58
N MET A 385 -23.18 -8.97 1.08
CA MET A 385 -23.50 -7.81 0.27
C MET A 385 -24.78 -7.13 0.76
N VAL A 386 -24.88 -5.83 0.54
CA VAL A 386 -26.13 -5.07 0.73
C VAL A 386 -26.99 -5.23 -0.52
N ASP A 387 -28.20 -5.77 -0.40
CA ASP A 387 -29.23 -5.62 -1.43
C ASP A 387 -29.75 -4.19 -1.39
N ARG A 388 -29.42 -3.40 -2.41
CA ARG A 388 -29.73 -1.97 -2.42
C ARG A 388 -31.22 -1.65 -2.57
N ARG A 389 -32.06 -2.64 -2.87
CA ARG A 389 -33.52 -2.46 -2.97
C ARG A 389 -34.18 -2.49 -1.59
N THR A 390 -33.65 -3.32 -0.69
CA THR A 390 -34.24 -3.58 0.64
C THR A 390 -33.35 -3.12 1.80
N ALA A 391 -32.09 -2.75 1.50
CA ALA A 391 -31.00 -2.49 2.43
C ALA A 391 -30.73 -3.65 3.41
N GLU A 392 -30.99 -4.88 2.97
CA GLU A 392 -30.70 -6.09 3.73
C GLU A 392 -29.33 -6.65 3.39
N ILE A 393 -28.67 -7.24 4.39
CA ILE A 393 -27.42 -7.95 4.18
C ILE A 393 -27.74 -9.37 3.74
N VAL A 394 -27.23 -9.78 2.58
CA VAL A 394 -27.44 -11.09 2.00
C VAL A 394 -26.10 -11.76 1.68
N GLN A 395 -26.06 -13.09 1.76
CA GLN A 395 -24.92 -13.89 1.30
C GLN A 395 -25.07 -14.14 -0.19
N LEU A 396 -24.39 -13.34 -1.01
CA LEU A 396 -24.48 -13.45 -2.46
C LEU A 396 -23.54 -14.56 -2.96
N PRO A 397 -24.01 -15.52 -3.77
CA PRO A 397 -23.13 -16.49 -4.42
C PRO A 397 -22.14 -15.80 -5.36
N VAL A 398 -20.87 -16.15 -5.25
CA VAL A 398 -19.78 -15.56 -6.04
C VAL A 398 -18.79 -16.63 -6.51
N GLN A 399 -18.06 -16.32 -7.57
CA GLN A 399 -16.77 -16.96 -7.83
C GLN A 399 -15.71 -16.11 -7.14
N PHE A 400 -14.92 -16.72 -6.25
CA PHE A 400 -13.92 -16.04 -5.44
C PHE A 400 -12.52 -16.54 -5.80
N ALA A 401 -11.60 -15.62 -6.11
CA ALA A 401 -10.19 -15.92 -6.25
C ALA A 401 -9.45 -15.49 -4.98
N SER A 402 -9.13 -16.47 -4.12
CA SER A 402 -8.40 -16.24 -2.87
C SER A 402 -6.91 -16.15 -3.14
N THR A 403 -6.27 -15.17 -2.50
CA THR A 403 -4.81 -14.96 -2.49
C THR A 403 -4.18 -15.42 -1.16
N THR A 404 -4.95 -16.11 -0.32
CA THR A 404 -4.55 -16.51 1.04
C THR A 404 -4.55 -18.05 1.20
N PRO A 405 -3.50 -18.76 0.75
CA PRO A 405 -2.32 -18.25 0.05
C PRO A 405 -2.45 -18.29 -1.49
N VAL A 406 -1.66 -17.47 -2.17
CA VAL A 406 -1.40 -17.57 -3.61
C VAL A 406 -0.42 -18.72 -3.91
N THR A 407 -0.42 -19.24 -5.15
CA THR A 407 0.48 -20.32 -5.59
C THR A 407 1.58 -19.78 -6.51
N ALA A 408 2.84 -20.15 -6.28
CA ALA A 408 3.95 -19.80 -7.16
C ALA A 408 3.75 -20.41 -8.56
N ASN A 409 4.02 -19.64 -9.61
CA ASN A 409 3.93 -20.07 -11.00
C ASN A 409 5.32 -20.22 -11.64
N LEU A 410 6.14 -19.17 -11.53
CA LEU A 410 7.51 -19.14 -12.03
C LEU A 410 8.45 -18.86 -10.86
N THR A 411 9.35 -19.80 -10.58
CA THR A 411 10.43 -19.64 -9.61
C THR A 411 11.79 -19.74 -10.28
N ARG A 412 12.82 -19.23 -9.60
CA ARG A 412 14.22 -19.36 -10.02
C ARG A 412 15.13 -19.54 -8.81
N ALA A 413 16.25 -20.23 -9.01
CA ALA A 413 17.34 -20.23 -8.05
C ALA A 413 17.71 -18.80 -7.64
N ARG A 414 17.92 -18.57 -6.36
CA ARG A 414 18.33 -17.26 -5.85
C ARG A 414 19.75 -16.94 -6.33
N PRO A 415 19.98 -15.78 -6.98
CA PRO A 415 21.34 -15.37 -7.33
C PRO A 415 22.08 -14.92 -6.06
N LYS A 416 23.42 -15.00 -6.04
CA LYS A 416 24.25 -14.36 -4.99
C LYS A 416 24.00 -12.84 -4.95
N GLY A 417 23.71 -12.26 -6.11
CA GLY A 417 23.34 -10.87 -6.28
C GLY A 417 23.20 -10.50 -7.75
N TYR A 418 22.93 -9.22 -7.99
CA TYR A 418 22.81 -8.64 -9.31
C TYR A 418 23.96 -7.66 -9.57
N VAL A 419 24.52 -7.69 -10.78
CA VAL A 419 25.47 -6.67 -11.25
C VAL A 419 24.78 -5.78 -12.28
N ILE A 420 24.78 -4.48 -12.02
CA ILE A 420 24.13 -3.46 -12.84
C ILE A 420 25.22 -2.57 -13.44
N PRO A 421 25.33 -2.45 -14.77
CA PRO A 421 26.31 -1.56 -15.41
C PRO A 421 26.13 -0.10 -14.97
N ARG A 422 27.22 0.65 -14.85
CA ARG A 422 27.18 2.09 -14.45
C ARG A 422 26.28 2.98 -15.33
N ALA A 423 25.98 2.55 -16.56
CA ALA A 423 25.07 3.25 -17.47
C ALA A 423 23.62 3.23 -16.98
N TRP A 424 23.28 2.31 -16.07
CA TRP A 424 21.96 2.12 -15.47
C TRP A 424 21.91 2.62 -14.02
N ALA A 425 22.56 3.75 -13.72
CA ALA A 425 22.64 4.31 -12.37
C ALA A 425 21.26 4.62 -11.75
N ASP A 426 20.25 4.99 -12.56
CA ASP A 426 18.88 5.20 -12.06
C ASP A 426 18.25 3.90 -11.48
N LEU A 427 18.63 2.72 -11.98
CA LEU A 427 18.15 1.46 -11.39
C LEU A 427 18.73 1.28 -9.97
N ALA A 428 20.02 1.57 -9.79
CA ALA A 428 20.67 1.55 -8.49
C ALA A 428 20.01 2.53 -7.52
N GLU A 429 19.78 3.77 -7.95
CA GLU A 429 19.12 4.80 -7.13
C GLU A 429 17.69 4.40 -6.69
N ARG A 430 16.89 3.83 -7.60
CA ARG A 430 15.54 3.33 -7.26
C ARG A 430 15.58 2.20 -6.22
N LEU A 431 16.57 1.32 -6.30
CA LEU A 431 16.78 0.25 -5.31
C LEU A 431 17.22 0.80 -3.95
N GLU A 432 18.13 1.79 -3.93
CA GLU A 432 18.53 2.50 -2.70
C GLU A 432 17.35 3.21 -2.04
N VAL A 433 16.52 3.92 -2.81
CA VAL A 433 15.27 4.54 -2.32
C VAL A 433 14.33 3.49 -1.73
N SER A 434 14.26 2.32 -2.35
CA SER A 434 13.49 1.17 -1.85
C SER A 434 14.08 0.53 -0.60
N GLY A 435 15.25 0.98 -0.14
CA GLY A 435 15.92 0.54 1.08
C GLY A 435 16.92 -0.61 0.86
N LEU A 436 17.28 -0.93 -0.37
CA LEU A 436 18.36 -1.91 -0.62
C LEU A 436 19.72 -1.27 -0.40
N GLN A 437 20.66 -2.08 0.07
CA GLN A 437 22.09 -1.77 0.00
C GLN A 437 22.59 -2.08 -1.41
N VAL A 438 23.21 -1.08 -2.03
CA VAL A 438 23.77 -1.15 -3.38
C VAL A 438 25.23 -0.72 -3.32
N ASP A 439 26.14 -1.63 -3.66
CA ASP A 439 27.58 -1.37 -3.63
C ASP A 439 28.04 -0.82 -4.97
N THR A 440 28.74 0.32 -4.97
CA THR A 440 29.44 0.79 -6.16
C THR A 440 30.80 0.09 -6.27
N LEU A 441 31.01 -0.66 -7.36
CA LEU A 441 32.22 -1.42 -7.60
C LEU A 441 33.42 -0.49 -7.86
N PRO A 442 34.48 -0.55 -7.03
CA PRO A 442 35.62 0.35 -7.13
C PRO A 442 36.56 0.00 -8.29
N GLU A 443 36.43 -1.20 -8.85
CA GLU A 443 37.26 -1.76 -9.91
C GLU A 443 36.39 -2.33 -11.04
N VAL A 444 37.00 -2.71 -12.16
CA VAL A 444 36.34 -3.42 -13.25
C VAL A 444 35.80 -4.75 -12.74
N PHE A 445 34.53 -5.04 -13.02
CA PHE A 445 33.96 -6.37 -12.79
C PHE A 445 34.23 -7.23 -14.01
N LYS A 446 34.84 -8.40 -13.82
CA LYS A 446 35.00 -9.40 -14.86
C LYS A 446 34.66 -10.77 -14.29
N GLY A 447 33.63 -11.41 -14.84
CA GLY A 447 33.16 -12.69 -14.33
C GLY A 447 32.15 -13.35 -15.26
N GLU A 448 31.99 -14.67 -15.08
CA GLU A 448 30.85 -15.38 -15.64
C GLU A 448 29.59 -14.94 -14.89
N VAL A 449 28.54 -14.63 -15.65
CA VAL A 449 27.24 -14.24 -15.16
C VAL A 449 26.15 -15.00 -15.90
N GLU A 450 24.99 -15.05 -15.29
CA GLU A 450 23.75 -15.43 -15.92
C GLU A 450 23.04 -14.16 -16.45
N ALA A 451 22.63 -14.19 -17.71
CA ALA A 451 21.91 -13.12 -18.38
C ALA A 451 20.63 -13.65 -19.02
N TYR A 452 19.70 -12.75 -19.33
CA TYR A 452 18.45 -13.09 -20.00
C TYR A 452 18.47 -12.68 -21.46
N ASN A 453 18.27 -13.64 -22.36
CA ASN A 453 17.90 -13.36 -23.73
C ASN A 453 16.37 -13.26 -23.84
N ILE A 454 15.85 -12.21 -24.44
CA ILE A 454 14.42 -11.98 -24.55
C ILE A 454 13.86 -12.80 -25.72
N THR A 455 13.01 -13.78 -25.42
CA THR A 455 12.42 -14.69 -26.44
C THR A 455 11.08 -14.20 -26.96
N SER A 456 10.40 -13.33 -26.23
CA SER A 456 9.26 -12.56 -26.73
C SER A 456 9.11 -11.26 -25.96
N ALA A 457 8.53 -10.25 -26.62
CA ALA A 457 8.18 -8.96 -26.03
C ALA A 457 6.82 -8.53 -26.57
N ARG A 458 5.94 -8.07 -25.67
CA ARG A 458 4.57 -7.68 -26.01
C ARG A 458 4.17 -6.43 -25.23
N LEU A 459 3.99 -5.34 -25.97
CA LEU A 459 3.46 -4.09 -25.43
C LEU A 459 1.94 -4.16 -25.18
N SER A 460 1.49 -3.52 -24.10
CA SER A 460 0.07 -3.28 -23.84
C SER A 460 -0.55 -2.36 -24.89
N LYS A 461 -1.86 -2.46 -25.08
CA LYS A 461 -2.59 -1.62 -26.06
C LYS A 461 -2.86 -0.19 -25.58
N GLY A 462 -2.53 0.13 -24.33
CA GLY A 462 -2.81 1.41 -23.72
C GLY A 462 -1.79 1.75 -22.65
N TYR A 463 -1.82 3.01 -22.23
CA TYR A 463 -1.01 3.52 -21.15
C TYR A 463 -1.49 3.02 -19.79
N TYR A 464 -0.53 2.76 -18.93
CA TYR A 464 -0.71 2.48 -17.52
C TYR A 464 0.23 3.41 -16.76
N GLU A 465 -0.32 4.37 -16.03
CA GLU A 465 0.45 5.24 -15.14
C GLU A 465 1.71 5.85 -15.80
N GLY A 466 1.52 6.46 -16.98
CA GLY A 466 2.56 7.17 -17.74
C GLY A 466 3.42 6.30 -18.66
N VAL A 467 3.24 4.97 -18.69
CA VAL A 467 4.04 4.05 -19.53
C VAL A 467 3.18 3.07 -20.31
N VAL A 468 3.74 2.46 -21.36
CA VAL A 468 3.14 1.29 -22.02
C VAL A 468 3.83 0.06 -21.46
N LEU A 469 3.08 -0.84 -20.83
CA LEU A 469 3.66 -2.00 -20.16
C LEU A 469 4.22 -2.99 -21.18
N ASN A 470 5.35 -3.61 -20.86
CA ASN A 470 6.00 -4.61 -21.72
C ASN A 470 6.06 -5.97 -21.03
N THR A 471 5.31 -6.95 -21.53
CA THR A 471 5.43 -8.33 -21.04
C THR A 471 6.46 -9.08 -21.88
N VAL A 472 7.49 -9.61 -21.22
CA VAL A 472 8.54 -10.39 -21.88
C VAL A 472 8.57 -11.84 -21.40
N THR A 473 9.12 -12.73 -22.22
CA THR A 473 9.57 -14.06 -21.81
C THR A 473 11.06 -14.17 -22.06
N THR A 474 11.75 -14.99 -21.27
CA THR A 474 13.21 -15.06 -21.34
C THR A 474 13.75 -16.48 -21.43
N GLU A 475 14.95 -16.60 -21.99
CA GLU A 475 15.82 -17.76 -21.85
C GLU A 475 17.12 -17.35 -21.19
N THR A 476 17.59 -18.19 -20.28
CA THR A 476 18.82 -17.98 -19.55
C THR A 476 20.04 -18.31 -20.41
N ILE A 477 21.03 -17.41 -20.43
CA ILE A 477 22.34 -17.65 -21.06
C ILE A 477 23.46 -17.38 -20.07
N LYS A 478 24.55 -18.15 -20.18
CA LYS A 478 25.80 -17.86 -19.46
C LYS A 478 26.74 -17.10 -20.36
N LYS A 479 27.38 -16.06 -19.83
CA LYS A 479 28.44 -15.33 -20.54
C LYS A 479 29.42 -14.69 -19.58
N VAL A 480 30.65 -14.48 -20.04
CA VAL A 480 31.61 -13.62 -19.35
C VAL A 480 31.32 -12.18 -19.74
N VAL A 481 31.16 -11.30 -18.75
CA VAL A 481 31.02 -9.85 -18.95
C VAL A 481 32.21 -9.13 -18.34
N GLU A 482 32.56 -7.99 -18.92
CA GLU A 482 33.52 -7.04 -18.37
C GLU A 482 32.82 -5.69 -18.26
N LEU A 483 32.61 -5.20 -17.03
CA LEU A 483 31.87 -3.97 -16.74
C LEU A 483 32.80 -2.96 -16.08
N PRO A 484 32.73 -1.67 -16.47
CA PRO A 484 33.65 -0.66 -15.99
C PRO A 484 33.50 -0.42 -14.49
N LYS A 485 34.57 0.10 -13.87
CA LYS A 485 34.53 0.74 -12.56
C LYS A 485 33.34 1.69 -12.43
N GLY A 486 32.69 1.67 -11.28
CA GLY A 486 31.48 2.42 -10.98
C GLY A 486 30.18 1.72 -11.38
N SER A 487 30.26 0.45 -11.84
CA SER A 487 29.08 -0.42 -11.93
C SER A 487 28.62 -0.81 -10.52
N PHE A 488 27.41 -1.34 -10.38
CA PHE A 488 26.81 -1.59 -9.08
C PHE A 488 26.64 -3.08 -8.81
N TYR A 489 26.73 -3.48 -7.55
CA TYR A 489 26.41 -4.82 -7.07
C TYR A 489 25.32 -4.76 -6.01
N VAL A 490 24.30 -5.59 -6.16
CA VAL A 490 23.18 -5.71 -5.22
C VAL A 490 23.16 -7.12 -4.68
N SER A 491 23.64 -7.30 -3.45
CA SER A 491 23.63 -8.62 -2.79
C SER A 491 22.20 -9.12 -2.58
N SER A 492 21.96 -10.41 -2.79
CA SER A 492 20.68 -11.05 -2.41
C SER A 492 20.61 -11.39 -0.91
N LYS A 493 21.75 -11.33 -0.21
CA LYS A 493 21.87 -11.59 1.23
C LYS A 493 21.57 -10.34 2.07
N GLN A 494 20.37 -9.80 1.90
CA GLN A 494 19.91 -8.63 2.65
C GLN A 494 18.41 -8.69 2.90
N LYS A 495 17.95 -8.03 3.97
CA LYS A 495 16.55 -7.96 4.40
C LYS A 495 15.58 -7.62 3.24
N ASN A 496 15.94 -6.62 2.43
CA ASN A 496 15.06 -6.05 1.40
C ASN A 496 15.24 -6.71 0.02
N ALA A 497 15.92 -7.87 -0.08
CA ALA A 497 16.24 -8.50 -1.36
C ALA A 497 15.01 -8.85 -2.22
N GLY A 498 13.86 -9.10 -1.60
CA GLY A 498 12.59 -9.33 -2.32
C GLY A 498 12.19 -8.20 -3.27
N LEU A 499 12.55 -6.96 -2.94
CA LEU A 499 12.32 -5.80 -3.82
C LEU A 499 13.21 -5.83 -5.06
N ALA A 500 14.46 -6.29 -4.95
CA ALA A 500 15.33 -6.50 -6.11
C ALA A 500 14.81 -7.62 -7.00
N PHE A 501 14.30 -8.73 -6.42
CA PHE A 501 13.76 -9.84 -7.21
C PHE A 501 12.59 -9.38 -8.06
N VAL A 502 11.65 -8.65 -7.47
CA VAL A 502 10.51 -8.06 -8.20
C VAL A 502 10.97 -7.08 -9.28
N ALA A 503 11.89 -6.18 -8.96
CA ALA A 503 12.26 -5.09 -9.86
C ALA A 503 13.17 -5.54 -11.01
N LEU A 504 14.09 -6.48 -10.75
CA LEU A 504 15.16 -6.85 -11.67
C LEU A 504 14.86 -8.12 -12.48
N GLU A 505 13.94 -9.00 -12.05
CA GLU A 505 13.55 -10.18 -12.83
C GLU A 505 12.58 -9.78 -13.96
N PRO A 506 12.96 -9.96 -15.24
CA PRO A 506 12.28 -9.31 -16.36
C PRO A 506 10.84 -9.78 -16.61
N GLU A 507 10.49 -11.04 -16.31
CA GLU A 507 9.11 -11.53 -16.46
C GLU A 507 8.16 -11.08 -15.34
N GLY A 508 8.66 -10.47 -14.28
CA GLY A 508 7.82 -9.93 -13.21
C GLY A 508 6.91 -8.81 -13.72
N ILE A 509 5.62 -8.84 -13.36
CA ILE A 509 4.62 -7.85 -13.83
C ILE A 509 4.90 -6.42 -13.37
N ASP A 510 5.71 -6.27 -12.31
CA ASP A 510 6.10 -4.98 -11.73
C ASP A 510 7.60 -4.70 -11.91
N SER A 511 8.29 -5.44 -12.78
CA SER A 511 9.72 -5.26 -13.05
C SER A 511 10.02 -3.95 -13.79
N TYR A 512 11.28 -3.54 -13.76
CA TYR A 512 11.76 -2.40 -14.56
C TYR A 512 11.60 -2.63 -16.07
N VAL A 513 11.57 -3.89 -16.51
CA VAL A 513 11.22 -4.22 -17.90
C VAL A 513 9.73 -4.01 -18.15
N SER A 514 8.87 -4.49 -17.25
CA SER A 514 7.42 -4.32 -17.36
C SER A 514 7.01 -2.85 -17.44
N PHE A 515 7.66 -1.96 -16.68
CA PHE A 515 7.42 -0.52 -16.75
C PHE A 515 8.16 0.21 -17.89
N GLY A 516 8.94 -0.51 -18.71
CA GLY A 516 9.72 0.09 -19.81
C GLY A 516 10.87 0.99 -19.35
N ILE A 517 11.26 0.93 -18.07
CA ILE A 517 12.45 1.62 -17.53
C ILE A 517 13.70 1.00 -18.14
N VAL A 518 13.71 -0.32 -18.30
CA VAL A 518 14.65 -1.03 -19.17
C VAL A 518 13.88 -1.50 -20.41
N PRO A 519 13.88 -0.72 -21.51
CA PRO A 519 13.20 -1.10 -22.74
C PRO A 519 13.93 -2.28 -23.39
N LEU A 520 13.16 -3.30 -23.81
CA LEU A 520 13.67 -4.51 -24.46
C LEU A 520 12.72 -4.98 -25.56
N GLU A 521 13.29 -5.51 -26.62
CA GLU A 521 12.62 -6.21 -27.72
C GLU A 521 13.03 -7.69 -27.78
N MET A 522 12.32 -8.48 -28.58
CA MET A 522 12.69 -9.87 -28.84
C MET A 522 14.10 -9.93 -29.47
N GLY A 523 14.98 -10.75 -28.89
CA GLY A 523 16.37 -10.91 -29.31
C GLY A 523 17.37 -10.06 -28.54
N ASP A 524 16.91 -9.11 -27.71
CA ASP A 524 17.79 -8.34 -26.84
C ASP A 524 18.33 -9.18 -25.68
N VAL A 525 19.51 -8.80 -25.19
CA VAL A 525 20.06 -9.33 -23.94
C VAL A 525 19.85 -8.30 -22.85
N TYR A 526 19.16 -8.71 -21.77
CA TYR A 526 18.90 -7.86 -20.62
C TYR A 526 20.21 -7.37 -19.97
N PRO A 527 20.36 -6.06 -19.68
CA PRO A 527 21.63 -5.50 -19.22
C PRO A 527 21.89 -5.63 -17.72
N VAL A 528 20.98 -6.24 -16.94
CA VAL A 528 21.23 -6.57 -15.53
C VAL A 528 21.54 -8.06 -15.42
N PHE A 529 22.64 -8.37 -14.75
CA PHE A 529 23.21 -9.71 -14.74
C PHE A 529 23.08 -10.36 -13.37
N ARG A 530 22.76 -11.64 -13.36
CA ARG A 530 22.71 -12.47 -12.15
C ARG A 530 24.07 -13.11 -11.90
N VAL A 531 24.58 -12.94 -10.68
CA VAL A 531 25.76 -13.67 -10.21
C VAL A 531 25.26 -14.97 -9.59
N VAL A 532 25.35 -16.07 -10.32
CA VAL A 532 24.94 -17.40 -9.85
C VAL A 532 26.12 -18.14 -9.23
N VAL A 533 25.84 -19.24 -8.50
CA VAL A 533 26.84 -19.96 -7.70
C VAL A 533 27.98 -20.50 -8.55
#